data_AF-A0A815N7K4-F1
#
_entry.id   AF-A0A815N7K4-F1
#
_cell.length_a   1.000
_cell.length_b   1.000
_cell.length_c   1.000
_cell.angle_alpha   90.00
_cell.angle_beta   90.00
_cell.angle_gamma   90.00
#
_symmetry.space_group_name_H-M   'P 1'
#
loop_
_entity.id
_entity.type
_entity.pdbx_description
1 polymer ?
#
loop_
_entity_poly.entity_id
_entity_poly.type
_entity_poly.pdbx_seq_one_letter_code
_entity_poly.pdbx_strand_id
1 'polypeptide(L)'
;MHKADSLVAFSCAPGALVDDRSEEQNSLFMKHLLKHLATPNEDIANVLRDVTNGMMQDSNSTQIPFINVQLRHKNIYLCEQADGKNSSFRWSETRVTTKVVSSTQCMNIQ
;
A
#
# COMPACT_ATOMS: atom_id res chain seq x y z
N MET A 1 14.34 -2.72 14.81
CA MET A 1 13.16 -3.50 15.22
C MET A 1 12.66 -4.27 14.01
N HIS A 2 12.85 -5.59 13.97
CA HIS A 2 12.38 -6.43 12.86
C HIS A 2 11.33 -7.40 13.41
N LYS A 3 10.08 -7.26 12.98
CA LYS A 3 8.99 -8.17 13.35
C LYS A 3 8.70 -9.04 12.12
N ALA A 4 8.62 -10.36 12.31
CA ALA A 4 8.18 -11.26 11.24
C ALA A 4 6.78 -10.87 10.77
N ASP A 5 6.48 -11.13 9.50
CA ASP A 5 5.19 -10.82 8.86
C ASP A 5 4.80 -9.35 8.94
N SER A 6 5.80 -8.47 8.75
CA SER A 6 5.58 -7.03 8.64
C SER A 6 6.09 -6.50 7.30
N LEU A 7 5.40 -5.47 6.82
CA LEU A 7 5.87 -4.63 5.73
C LEU A 7 5.79 -3.19 6.22
N VAL A 8 6.89 -2.47 6.07
CA VAL A 8 6.97 -1.05 6.42
C VAL A 8 7.47 -0.29 5.20
N ALA A 9 6.69 0.67 4.73
CA ALA A 9 7.06 1.56 3.64
C ALA A 9 7.22 2.99 4.18
N PHE A 10 8.38 3.57 3.93
CA PHE A 10 8.73 4.94 4.29
C PHE A 10 8.71 5.81 3.03
N SER A 11 8.26 7.06 3.16
CA SER A 11 8.12 8.00 2.04
C SER A 11 9.43 8.49 1.42
N CYS A 12 10.57 8.25 2.09
CA CYS A 12 11.90 8.59 1.58
C CYS A 12 12.97 7.66 2.18
N ALA A 13 14.17 7.71 1.59
CA ALA A 13 15.34 7.03 2.11
C ALA A 13 15.74 7.57 3.51
N PRO A 14 16.36 6.76 4.37
CA PRO A 14 16.89 7.23 5.65
C PRO A 14 17.84 8.43 5.45
N GLY A 15 17.61 9.51 6.19
CA GLY A 15 18.41 10.74 6.10
C GLY A 15 18.08 11.63 4.90
N ALA A 16 17.17 11.24 4.01
CA ALA A 16 16.65 12.10 2.95
C ALA A 16 15.47 12.95 3.44
N LEU A 17 15.26 14.09 2.80
CA LEU A 17 14.09 14.94 3.02
C LEU A 17 12.99 14.60 2.01
N VAL A 18 11.75 14.73 2.47
CA VAL A 18 10.55 14.62 1.63
C VAL A 18 10.27 15.99 1.04
N ASP A 19 9.96 16.04 -0.26
CA ASP A 19 9.40 17.24 -0.88
C ASP A 19 7.94 17.39 -0.39
N ASP A 20 7.68 18.50 0.30
CA ASP A 20 6.37 18.79 0.90
C ASP A 20 5.31 19.12 -0.17
N ARG A 21 5.74 19.45 -1.40
CA ARG A 21 4.87 19.83 -2.53
C ARG A 21 3.69 20.67 -2.08
N SER A 22 3.96 21.87 -1.55
CA SER A 22 2.98 22.73 -0.87
C SER A 22 1.72 23.08 -1.66
N GLU A 23 1.71 22.86 -2.97
CA GLU A 23 0.57 23.08 -3.86
C GLU A 23 -0.31 21.82 -4.05
N GLU A 24 0.13 20.64 -3.62
CA GLU A 24 -0.60 19.37 -3.73
C GLU A 24 -1.27 18.99 -2.41
N GLN A 25 -2.43 18.33 -2.48
CA GLN A 25 -3.16 17.85 -1.29
C GLN A 25 -2.48 16.66 -0.59
N ASN A 26 -1.75 15.84 -1.36
CA ASN A 26 -1.12 14.62 -0.88
C ASN A 26 0.39 14.72 -1.08
N SER A 27 1.15 14.15 -0.14
CA SER A 27 2.58 13.93 -0.36
C SER A 27 2.80 13.06 -1.59
N LEU A 28 3.98 13.16 -2.21
CA LEU A 28 4.30 12.39 -3.41
C LEU A 28 4.14 10.88 -3.20
N PHE A 29 4.52 10.38 -2.02
CA PHE A 29 4.31 8.98 -1.64
C PHE A 29 2.81 8.62 -1.59
N MET A 30 1.99 9.43 -0.91
CA MET A 30 0.56 9.15 -0.78
C MET A 30 -0.18 9.22 -2.11
N LYS A 31 0.18 10.19 -2.98
CA LYS A 31 -0.36 10.30 -4.33
C LYS A 31 -0.17 9.00 -5.13
N HIS A 32 1.05 8.48 -5.18
CA HIS A 32 1.35 7.26 -5.92
C HIS A 32 0.78 6.02 -5.22
N LEU A 33 0.82 5.96 -3.88
CA LEU A 33 0.23 4.86 -3.14
C LEU A 33 -1.26 4.71 -3.47
N LEU A 34 -2.05 5.78 -3.34
CA LEU A 34 -3.50 5.73 -3.61
C LEU A 34 -3.80 5.35 -5.06
N LYS A 35 -3.02 5.87 -6.02
CA LYS A 35 -3.16 5.53 -7.43
C LYS A 35 -2.98 4.03 -7.68
N HIS A 36 -1.93 3.43 -7.12
CA HIS A 36 -1.59 2.03 -7.39
C HIS A 36 -2.35 1.04 -6.49
N LEU A 37 -2.74 1.43 -5.28
CA LEU A 37 -3.55 0.61 -4.36
C LEU A 37 -4.95 0.31 -4.92
N ALA A 38 -5.46 1.18 -5.78
CA ALA A 38 -6.74 0.99 -6.47
C ALA A 38 -6.69 -0.11 -7.56
N THR A 39 -5.50 -0.66 -7.86
CA THR A 39 -5.34 -1.73 -8.85
C THR A 39 -5.81 -3.06 -8.24
N PRO A 40 -6.89 -3.67 -8.76
CA PRO A 40 -7.40 -4.90 -8.21
C PRO A 40 -6.47 -6.08 -8.52
N ASN A 41 -6.44 -7.07 -7.62
CA ASN A 41 -5.73 -8.34 -7.80
C ASN A 41 -4.21 -8.20 -8.02
N GLU A 42 -3.60 -7.12 -7.53
CA GLU A 42 -2.15 -6.91 -7.62
C GLU A 42 -1.45 -7.30 -6.32
N ASP A 43 -0.28 -7.94 -6.45
CA ASP A 43 0.54 -8.29 -5.29
C ASP A 43 1.10 -7.02 -4.65
N ILE A 44 1.07 -6.93 -3.32
CA ILE A 44 1.49 -5.72 -2.60
C ILE A 44 2.93 -5.31 -2.91
N ALA A 45 3.83 -6.26 -3.22
CA ALA A 45 5.20 -5.92 -3.60
C ALA A 45 5.24 -5.29 -5.00
N ASN A 46 4.37 -5.69 -5.93
CA ASN A 46 4.25 -5.04 -7.24
C ASN A 46 3.66 -3.64 -7.10
N VAL A 47 2.60 -3.47 -6.30
CA VAL A 47 2.04 -2.15 -5.98
C VAL A 47 3.14 -1.19 -5.49
N LEU A 48 3.97 -1.64 -4.54
CA LEU A 48 5.04 -0.80 -3.98
C LEU A 48 6.19 -0.53 -4.96
N ARG A 49 6.45 -1.44 -5.92
CA ARG A 49 7.37 -1.17 -7.03
C ARG A 49 6.83 -0.06 -7.93
N ASP A 50 5.55 -0.10 -8.26
CA ASP A 50 4.93 0.93 -9.08
C ASP A 50 4.90 2.29 -8.37
N VAL A 51 4.62 2.30 -7.06
CA VAL A 51 4.77 3.50 -6.22
C VAL A 51 6.18 4.07 -6.32
N THR A 52 7.20 3.21 -6.20
CA THR A 52 8.61 3.61 -6.29
C THR A 52 8.92 4.22 -7.67
N ASN A 53 8.49 3.56 -8.75
CA ASN A 53 8.69 4.02 -10.12
C ASN A 53 8.04 5.39 -10.36
N GLY A 54 6.78 5.55 -9.92
CA GLY A 54 6.04 6.81 -10.04
C GLY A 54 6.70 7.95 -9.26
N MET A 55 7.14 7.68 -8.03
CA MET A 55 7.85 8.68 -7.22
C MET A 55 9.19 9.09 -7.85
N MET A 56 9.97 8.14 -8.37
CA MET A 56 11.23 8.43 -9.04
C MET A 56 11.01 9.25 -10.31
N GLN A 57 9.97 8.95 -11.08
CA GLN A 57 9.62 9.72 -12.27
C GLN A 57 9.23 11.16 -11.92
N ASP A 58 8.30 11.33 -10.99
CA ASP A 58 7.76 12.65 -10.62
C ASP A 58 8.75 13.53 -9.84
N SER A 59 9.75 12.93 -9.18
CA SER A 59 10.76 13.64 -8.39
C SER A 59 12.11 13.79 -9.10
N ASN A 60 12.24 13.37 -10.36
CA ASN A 60 13.54 13.26 -11.04
C ASN A 60 14.57 12.46 -10.20
N SER A 61 14.11 11.36 -9.59
CA SER A 61 14.88 10.47 -8.72
C SER A 61 15.45 11.11 -7.44
N THR A 62 14.95 12.28 -7.03
CA THR A 62 15.38 12.93 -5.78
C THR A 62 14.71 12.34 -4.55
N GLN A 63 13.51 11.75 -4.69
CA GLN A 63 12.80 11.08 -3.61
C GLN A 63 12.55 9.61 -3.95
N ILE A 64 13.20 8.73 -3.20
CA ILE A 64 13.08 7.27 -3.34
C ILE A 64 12.53 6.72 -2.02
N PRO A 65 11.40 6.00 -2.01
CA PRO A 65 10.86 5.40 -0.79
C PRO A 65 11.77 4.27 -0.29
N PHE A 66 11.85 4.10 1.03
CA PHE A 66 12.52 2.95 1.64
C PHE A 66 11.49 1.92 2.07
N ILE A 67 11.65 0.67 1.66
CA ILE A 67 10.69 -0.40 1.95
C ILE A 67 11.42 -1.53 2.66
N ASN A 68 10.91 -1.91 3.83
CA ASN A 68 11.37 -3.05 4.60
C ASN A 68 10.28 -4.13 4.61
N VAL A 69 10.56 -5.25 3.95
CA VAL A 69 9.62 -6.37 3.80
C VAL A 69 10.15 -7.57 4.56
N GLN A 70 9.36 -8.05 5.52
CA GLN A 70 9.60 -9.29 6.29
C GLN A 70 8.45 -10.29 6.09
N LEU A 71 7.73 -10.17 4.98
CA LEU A 71 6.64 -11.05 4.59
C LEU A 71 7.19 -12.38 4.10
N ARG A 72 6.68 -13.49 4.65
CA ARG A 72 7.12 -14.85 4.27
C ARG A 72 6.33 -15.44 3.10
N HIS A 73 5.10 -14.99 2.93
CA HIS A 73 4.21 -15.45 1.87
C HIS A 73 4.41 -14.60 0.60
N LYS A 74 4.24 -15.23 -0.55
CA LYS A 74 4.14 -14.56 -1.85
C LYS A 74 2.67 -14.34 -2.18
N ASN A 75 2.37 -13.47 -3.13
CA ASN A 75 1.01 -13.24 -3.64
C ASN A 75 0.08 -12.73 -2.53
N ILE A 76 0.47 -11.60 -1.94
CA ILE A 76 -0.28 -10.94 -0.86
C ILE A 76 -1.11 -9.83 -1.49
N TYR A 77 -2.42 -10.03 -1.48
CA TYR A 77 -3.39 -9.12 -2.09
C TYR A 77 -4.15 -8.36 -1.01
N LEU A 78 -4.49 -7.11 -1.32
CA LEU A 78 -5.49 -6.37 -0.55
C LEU A 78 -6.86 -6.68 -1.12
N CYS A 79 -7.80 -7.03 -0.26
CA CYS A 79 -9.19 -7.23 -0.61
C CYS A 79 -10.06 -6.29 0.21
N GLU A 80 -11.17 -5.84 -0.39
CA GLU A 80 -12.20 -5.16 0.36
C GLU A 80 -12.70 -6.08 1.47
N GLN A 81 -12.67 -5.59 2.70
CA GLN A 81 -13.29 -6.30 3.80
C GLN A 81 -14.79 -5.97 3.74
N ALA A 82 -15.61 -6.92 3.31
CA ALA A 82 -17.05 -6.82 3.43
C ALA A 82 -17.40 -6.74 4.91
N ASP A 83 -17.58 -5.52 5.43
CA ASP A 83 -18.13 -5.34 6.76
C ASP A 83 -19.59 -5.79 6.71
N GLY A 84 -19.89 -6.87 7.43
CA GLY A 84 -21.21 -7.51 7.47
C GLY A 84 -22.34 -6.68 8.07
N LYS A 85 -22.31 -5.35 7.97
CA LYS A 85 -23.40 -4.44 8.33
C LYS A 85 -23.45 -3.25 7.39
N ASN A 86 -24.53 -3.24 6.59
CA ASN A 86 -25.10 -2.09 5.89
C ASN A 86 -24.89 -0.79 6.70
N SER A 87 -24.05 0.14 6.25
CA SER A 87 -24.01 1.48 6.83
C SER A 87 -23.41 2.51 5.87
N SER A 88 -24.24 3.52 5.59
CA SER A 88 -23.87 4.91 5.32
C SER A 88 -22.42 5.22 5.71
N PHE A 89 -21.57 5.41 4.72
CA PHE A 89 -20.16 5.78 4.86
C PHE A 89 -20.00 7.04 5.72
N ARG A 90 -19.48 6.88 6.94
CA ARG A 90 -19.13 7.97 7.86
C ARG A 90 -17.69 7.75 8.26
N TRP A 91 -16.83 8.73 7.98
CA TRP A 91 -15.42 8.69 8.33
C TRP A 91 -15.23 8.47 9.84
N SER A 92 -14.75 7.28 10.22
CA SER A 92 -14.10 7.06 11.51
C SER A 92 -13.00 6.03 11.33
N GLU A 93 -11.76 6.46 11.59
CA GLU A 93 -10.52 5.69 11.76
C GLU A 93 -10.50 4.28 11.12
N THR A 94 -10.00 4.20 9.90
CA THR A 94 -9.75 2.94 9.21
C THR A 94 -8.69 2.11 9.95
N ARG A 95 -9.14 1.14 10.75
CA ARG A 95 -8.26 0.09 11.28
C ARG A 95 -8.09 -0.97 10.19
N VAL A 96 -6.92 -0.98 9.54
CA VAL A 96 -6.54 -2.06 8.63
C VAL A 96 -6.20 -3.29 9.46
N THR A 97 -7.04 -4.33 9.41
CA THR A 97 -6.73 -5.64 9.99
C THR A 97 -6.39 -6.66 8.92
N THR A 98 -5.20 -7.23 8.99
CA THR A 98 -4.76 -8.33 8.12
C THR A 98 -5.43 -9.64 8.53
N LYS A 99 -6.23 -10.24 7.64
CA LYS A 99 -6.65 -11.65 7.73
C LYS A 99 -5.78 -12.49 6.80
N VAL A 100 -5.18 -13.55 7.34
CA VAL A 100 -4.52 -14.59 6.54
C VAL A 100 -5.62 -15.49 5.97
N VAL A 101 -5.84 -15.44 4.66
CA VAL A 101 -6.82 -16.31 3.98
C VAL A 101 -6.12 -17.58 3.53
N SER A 102 -6.53 -18.73 4.08
CA SER A 102 -6.15 -20.07 3.60
C SER A 102 -6.87 -20.36 2.27
N SER A 103 -6.13 -20.91 1.32
CA SER A 103 -6.46 -21.03 -0.11
C SER A 103 -7.55 -22.06 -0.48
N THR A 104 -8.74 -22.00 0.12
CA THR A 104 -9.81 -22.97 -0.20
C THR A 104 -11.16 -22.37 -0.57
N GLN A 105 -11.26 -21.07 -0.84
CA GLN A 105 -12.59 -20.48 -1.11
C GLN A 105 -12.60 -19.36 -2.14
N CYS A 106 -12.12 -19.65 -3.34
CA CYS A 106 -12.49 -18.90 -4.55
C CYS A 106 -12.76 -19.88 -5.70
N MET A 107 -13.82 -20.68 -5.55
CA MET A 107 -14.53 -21.27 -6.68
C MET A 107 -16.01 -21.08 -6.39
N ASN A 108 -16.63 -20.13 -7.08
CA ASN A 108 -17.99 -20.27 -7.58
C ASN A 108 -18.19 -19.27 -8.72
N ILE A 109 -18.16 -19.83 -9.92
CA ILE A 109 -18.67 -19.27 -11.16
C ILE A 109 -20.18 -19.50 -11.13
N GLN A 110 -20.97 -18.48 -11.43
CA GLN A 110 -22.24 -18.64 -12.13
C GLN A 110 -22.22 -17.73 -13.35
#